data_AF-A0A1Q6E9H7-F1
#
_entry.id   AF-A0A1Q6E9H7-F1
#
_cell.length_a   1.000
_cell.length_b   1.000
_cell.length_c   1.000
_cell.angle_alpha   90.00
_cell.angle_beta   90.00
_cell.angle_gamma   90.00
#
_symmetry.space_group_name_H-M   'P 1'
#
loop_
_entity.id
_entity.type
_entity.pdbx_description
1 polymer ?
#
loop_
_entity_poly.entity_id
_entity_poly.type
_entity_poly.pdbx_seq_one_letter_code
_entity_poly.pdbx_strand_id
1 'polypeptide(L)'
;MEKSNFLLSLGHDKAVFLTDDSPIEVVLGIIAIQLYAASKMENADGFTAANYRQRICECLGIDTSDWQNWVKDNQDYVWSRYYAWCEDESFLIDNPCRSREGKDRYVQYPKVHSAQVLNREDLKRFAAEFIAKGIVPNEDLSQDELWNILGFPSNNLTNRARRIIESSWGSAKKQIFQYYLSWDGEYSDARKTTKRAEKSSCILRLIQEEDEWILDICNEIQRVKQIPLFPTTNIFNELKPYYTFKRPNTILFEKDPLYEDYTETRYLNENDESIALFVNTSKGFHEQDVIQRFGMNALVKLNPKRYPQFYTTEKRPYRLYGGLRISRDMPNYLLDAPPILDLDKDLRFYIDDKPYQGLSGYNRLPLGIGVHKIKIPGYKSIGIHIVAPDIKDFAPWNNNPRWLVDNKKARVWDVDFQQGQIVGLDYHAYSSNGTASSTGSVLYRWCKAQQSNKAIQPGEPNVAIRMLNIQK
;
A
#
# COMPACT_ATOMS: atom_id res chain seq x y z
N MET A 1 7.98 23.44 -10.12
CA MET A 1 9.15 24.34 -10.14
C MET A 1 10.23 23.71 -10.98
N GLU A 2 10.73 24.42 -11.97
CA GLU A 2 11.78 23.91 -12.86
C GLU A 2 13.14 23.97 -12.17
N LYS A 3 13.92 22.90 -12.33
CA LYS A 3 15.27 22.72 -11.75
C LYS A 3 16.25 23.84 -12.13
N SER A 4 15.97 24.53 -13.24
CA SER A 4 16.72 25.67 -13.79
C SER A 4 16.80 26.85 -12.81
N ASN A 5 15.65 27.35 -12.34
CA ASN A 5 15.61 28.66 -11.68
C ASN A 5 16.25 28.65 -10.27
N PHE A 6 16.17 27.54 -9.53
CA PHE A 6 16.78 27.45 -8.20
C PHE A 6 18.32 27.34 -8.25
N LEU A 7 18.86 26.66 -9.26
CA LEU A 7 20.30 26.60 -9.48
C LEU A 7 20.83 27.90 -10.11
N LEU A 8 20.04 28.58 -10.95
CA LEU A 8 20.39 29.92 -11.45
C LEU A 8 20.45 30.96 -10.32
N SER A 9 19.57 30.92 -9.33
CA SER A 9 19.66 31.78 -8.13
C SER A 9 20.84 31.46 -7.21
N LEU A 10 21.48 30.30 -7.37
CA LEU A 10 22.71 29.91 -6.66
C LEU A 10 23.99 30.16 -7.48
N GLY A 11 23.86 30.32 -8.81
CA GLY A 11 24.97 30.15 -9.75
C GLY A 11 25.58 31.42 -10.35
N HIS A 12 24.97 32.60 -10.16
CA HIS A 12 25.48 33.83 -10.79
C HIS A 12 25.63 35.06 -9.87
N ASP A 13 24.85 35.19 -8.81
CA ASP A 13 25.11 36.19 -7.76
C ASP A 13 25.68 35.51 -6.51
N LYS A 14 26.83 36.01 -6.06
CA LYS A 14 27.54 35.46 -4.90
C LYS A 14 26.75 35.74 -3.62
N ALA A 15 26.45 34.66 -2.91
CA ALA A 15 25.65 34.56 -1.69
C ALA A 15 24.12 34.72 -1.89
N VAL A 16 23.42 33.59 -1.77
CA VAL A 16 22.03 33.57 -1.30
C VAL A 16 22.04 34.02 0.17
N PHE A 17 21.86 35.32 0.36
CA PHE A 17 21.56 35.91 1.67
C PHE A 17 20.12 35.57 2.04
N LEU A 18 19.95 34.80 3.11
CA LEU A 18 18.63 34.56 3.68
C LEU A 18 18.31 35.65 4.71
N THR A 19 17.22 36.36 4.49
CA THR A 19 16.60 37.27 5.47
C THR A 19 15.43 36.60 6.19
N ASP A 20 14.89 37.23 7.24
CA ASP A 20 13.69 36.76 7.93
C ASP A 20 12.45 36.67 7.00
N ASP A 21 12.38 37.53 5.98
CA ASP A 21 11.30 37.53 4.98
C ASP A 21 11.41 36.41 3.92
N SER A 22 12.47 35.60 3.95
CA SER A 22 12.66 34.53 2.95
C SER A 22 11.55 33.48 3.05
N PRO A 23 10.99 32.97 1.94
CA PRO A 23 10.02 31.87 1.99
C PRO A 23 10.62 30.59 2.58
N ILE A 24 9.82 29.82 3.31
CA ILE A 24 10.27 28.56 3.95
C ILE A 24 10.71 27.52 2.92
N GLU A 25 10.14 27.55 1.71
CA GLU A 25 10.50 26.71 0.58
C GLU A 25 11.97 26.85 0.17
N VAL A 26 12.55 28.04 0.33
CA VAL A 26 13.98 28.30 0.06
C VAL A 26 14.85 27.61 1.11
N VAL A 27 14.47 27.69 2.39
CA VAL A 27 15.12 26.98 3.49
C VAL A 27 15.04 25.46 3.24
N LEU A 28 13.86 24.94 2.93
CA LEU A 28 13.65 23.53 2.61
C LEU A 28 14.47 23.07 1.40
N GLY A 29 14.59 23.90 0.35
CA GLY A 29 15.45 23.62 -0.81
C GLY A 29 16.93 23.50 -0.45
N ILE A 30 17.45 24.40 0.39
CA ILE A 30 18.83 24.39 0.86
C ILE A 30 19.09 23.16 1.77
N ILE A 31 18.18 22.88 2.71
CA ILE A 31 18.23 21.67 3.55
C ILE A 31 18.22 20.41 2.69
N ALA A 32 17.37 20.34 1.66
CA ALA A 32 17.30 19.21 0.74
C ALA A 32 18.61 19.00 -0.04
N ILE A 33 19.28 20.06 -0.53
CA ILE A 33 20.59 19.93 -1.18
C ILE A 33 21.65 19.44 -0.17
N GLN A 34 21.70 20.00 1.04
CA GLN A 34 22.65 19.57 2.08
C GLN A 34 22.45 18.10 2.47
N LEU A 35 21.20 17.66 2.66
CA LEU A 35 20.86 16.27 2.94
C LEU A 35 21.11 15.36 1.73
N TYR A 36 20.91 15.83 0.50
CA TYR A 36 21.23 15.07 -0.71
C TYR A 36 22.74 14.83 -0.84
N ALA A 37 23.58 15.86 -0.67
CA ALA A 37 25.03 15.73 -0.67
C ALA A 37 25.53 14.78 0.45
N ALA A 38 24.88 14.82 1.62
CA ALA A 38 25.13 13.87 2.71
C ALA A 38 24.67 12.45 2.37
N SER A 39 23.54 12.27 1.68
CA SER A 39 23.08 10.94 1.22
C SER A 39 24.07 10.30 0.25
N LYS A 40 24.74 11.11 -0.59
CA LYS A 40 25.77 10.69 -1.54
C LYS A 40 27.10 10.28 -0.90
N MET A 41 27.23 10.30 0.43
CA MET A 41 28.44 9.84 1.14
C MET A 41 28.76 8.34 0.98
N GLU A 42 27.96 7.60 0.21
CA GLU A 42 28.01 6.14 -0.03
C GLU A 42 29.35 5.58 -0.57
N ASN A 43 30.08 6.30 -1.44
CA ASN A 43 31.05 5.66 -2.35
C ASN A 43 32.57 5.75 -2.00
N ALA A 44 32.98 6.38 -0.88
CA ALA A 44 34.42 6.43 -0.49
C ALA A 44 34.61 6.78 1.00
N ASP A 45 35.65 6.21 1.63
CA ASP A 45 36.32 6.58 2.91
C ASP A 45 35.49 7.13 4.08
N GLY A 46 34.20 6.78 4.14
CA GLY A 46 33.33 7.03 5.28
C GLY A 46 32.90 8.49 5.47
N PHE A 47 32.33 8.75 6.65
CA PHE A 47 31.63 9.99 7.01
C PHE A 47 32.59 11.11 7.46
N THR A 48 33.52 11.48 6.58
CA THR A 48 34.48 12.56 6.83
C THR A 48 33.95 13.91 6.38
N ALA A 49 34.40 14.98 7.06
CA ALA A 49 34.10 16.35 6.65
C ALA A 49 34.73 16.71 5.29
N ALA A 50 35.75 15.98 4.82
CA ALA A 50 36.31 16.15 3.48
C ALA A 50 35.36 15.61 2.41
N ASN A 51 34.89 14.37 2.56
CA ASN A 51 34.00 13.71 1.61
C ASN A 51 32.66 14.45 1.45
N TYR A 52 32.13 15.02 2.53
CA TYR A 52 30.94 15.88 2.44
C TYR A 52 31.23 17.18 1.69
N ARG A 53 32.32 17.88 2.03
CA ARG A 53 32.69 19.16 1.38
C ARG A 53 32.86 19.02 -0.13
N GLN A 54 33.51 17.96 -0.59
CA GLN A 54 33.60 17.68 -2.02
C GLN A 54 32.20 17.56 -2.66
N ARG A 55 31.31 16.74 -2.09
CA ARG A 55 30.00 16.43 -2.67
C ARG A 55 29.02 17.60 -2.64
N ILE A 56 29.06 18.46 -1.62
CA ILE A 56 28.23 19.68 -1.59
C ILE A 56 28.72 20.72 -2.61
N CYS A 57 30.05 20.85 -2.80
CA CYS A 57 30.63 21.67 -3.86
C CYS A 57 30.22 21.15 -5.26
N GLU A 58 30.32 19.84 -5.50
CA GLU A 58 29.87 19.19 -6.74
C GLU A 58 28.36 19.39 -7.01
N CYS A 59 27.52 19.35 -5.96
CA CYS A 59 26.06 19.56 -6.10
C CYS A 59 25.68 21.02 -6.40
N LEU A 60 26.51 21.99 -5.99
CA LEU A 60 26.26 23.42 -6.12
C LEU A 60 27.03 24.09 -7.26
N GLY A 61 28.08 23.46 -7.79
CA GLY A 61 28.96 24.04 -8.80
C GLY A 61 29.91 25.12 -8.27
N ILE A 62 30.15 25.16 -6.96
CA ILE A 62 30.99 26.17 -6.27
C ILE A 62 32.28 25.56 -5.73
N ASP A 63 33.26 26.40 -5.38
CA ASP A 63 34.47 25.93 -4.71
C ASP A 63 34.32 25.79 -3.19
N THR A 64 35.33 25.18 -2.55
CA THR A 64 35.32 24.94 -1.10
C THR A 64 35.39 26.21 -0.26
N SER A 65 36.01 27.28 -0.76
CA SER A 65 36.12 28.56 -0.05
C SER A 65 34.79 29.32 -0.06
N ASP A 66 34.10 29.36 -1.21
CA ASP A 66 32.76 29.92 -1.34
C ASP A 66 31.76 29.16 -0.44
N TRP A 67 31.81 27.82 -0.44
CA TRP A 67 31.00 27.00 0.48
C TRP A 67 31.31 27.30 1.96
N GLN A 68 32.58 27.41 2.34
CA GLN A 68 32.97 27.69 3.73
C GLN A 68 32.52 29.08 4.20
N ASN A 69 32.64 30.10 3.35
CA ASN A 69 32.15 31.45 3.63
C ASN A 69 30.63 31.44 3.80
N TRP A 70 29.88 30.89 2.83
CA TRP A 70 28.42 30.83 2.91
C TRP A 70 27.94 30.10 4.18
N VAL A 71 28.57 28.97 4.54
CA VAL A 71 28.21 28.21 5.74
C VAL A 71 28.44 29.01 7.01
N LYS A 72 29.59 29.69 7.13
CA LYS A 72 29.97 30.44 8.33
C LYS A 72 28.88 31.45 8.71
N ASP A 73 28.32 32.11 7.70
CA ASP A 73 27.40 33.23 7.86
C ASP A 73 25.92 32.80 7.84
N ASN A 74 25.56 31.70 7.15
CA ASN A 74 24.16 31.33 6.91
C ASN A 74 23.71 29.99 7.53
N GLN A 75 24.60 29.01 7.76
CA GLN A 75 24.14 27.63 8.02
C GLN A 75 23.31 27.50 9.30
N ASP A 76 23.68 28.19 10.38
CA ASP A 76 22.96 28.09 11.66
C ASP A 76 21.54 28.63 11.56
N TYR A 77 21.39 29.73 10.82
CA TYR A 77 20.10 30.37 10.54
C TYR A 77 19.19 29.48 9.68
N VAL A 78 19.73 28.84 8.63
CA VAL A 78 18.97 27.90 7.78
C VAL A 78 18.41 26.76 8.62
N TRP A 79 19.25 26.15 9.47
CA TRP A 79 18.85 24.99 10.26
C TRP A 79 17.96 25.34 11.46
N SER A 80 18.13 26.50 12.10
CA SER A 80 17.20 26.94 13.16
C SER A 80 15.81 27.22 12.61
N ARG A 81 15.71 27.92 11.48
CA ARG A 81 14.46 28.17 10.75
C ARG A 81 13.75 26.87 10.34
N TYR A 82 14.52 25.90 9.84
CA TYR A 82 13.99 24.57 9.50
C TYR A 82 13.42 23.86 10.74
N TYR A 83 14.13 23.87 11.88
CA TYR A 83 13.62 23.24 13.10
C TYR A 83 12.38 23.93 13.68
N ALA A 84 12.35 25.27 13.68
CA ALA A 84 11.19 26.03 14.15
C ALA A 84 9.95 25.72 13.30
N TRP A 85 10.08 25.77 11.97
CA TRP A 85 9.00 25.36 11.06
C TRP A 85 8.57 23.91 11.26
N CYS A 86 9.51 23.00 11.53
CA CYS A 86 9.18 21.62 11.88
C CYS A 86 8.42 21.52 13.20
N GLU A 87 8.73 22.33 14.21
CA GLU A 87 7.97 22.38 15.47
C GLU A 87 6.56 22.93 15.26
N ASP A 88 6.42 24.05 14.54
CA ASP A 88 5.13 24.69 14.19
C ASP A 88 4.20 23.74 13.41
N GLU A 89 4.73 23.02 12.40
CA GLU A 89 3.99 22.03 11.60
C GLU A 89 3.91 20.64 12.26
N SER A 90 4.33 20.50 13.52
CA SER A 90 4.32 19.24 14.29
C SER A 90 5.16 18.08 13.70
N PHE A 91 6.17 18.39 12.89
CA PHE A 91 7.22 17.47 12.47
C PHE A 91 8.27 17.28 13.58
N LEU A 92 8.06 16.26 14.43
CA LEU A 92 9.01 15.93 15.50
C LEU A 92 10.41 15.54 14.97
N ILE A 93 11.41 16.32 15.36
CA ILE A 93 12.84 16.02 15.16
C ILE A 93 13.44 15.67 16.53
N ASP A 94 13.61 14.38 16.80
CA ASP A 94 13.99 13.87 18.14
C ASP A 94 15.37 14.36 18.63
N ASN A 95 16.26 14.80 17.73
CA ASN A 95 17.65 15.21 18.06
C ASN A 95 18.16 16.33 17.13
N PRO A 96 17.71 17.59 17.31
CA PRO A 96 18.20 18.71 16.52
C PRO A 96 19.68 18.98 16.83
N CYS A 97 20.49 19.14 15.76
CA CYS A 97 21.89 19.54 15.88
C CYS A 97 21.99 20.96 16.46
N ARG A 98 22.67 21.11 17.60
CA ARG A 98 23.03 22.42 18.18
C ARG A 98 24.27 22.96 17.49
N SER A 99 24.32 24.27 17.19
CA SER A 99 25.52 24.87 16.60
C SER A 99 26.73 24.76 17.53
N ARG A 100 27.91 24.55 16.94
CA ARG A 100 29.21 24.54 17.59
C ARG A 100 30.24 25.23 16.69
N GLU A 101 31.20 25.89 17.33
CA GLU A 101 32.37 26.43 16.64
C GLU A 101 33.51 25.41 16.59
N GLY A 102 34.46 25.63 15.68
CA GLY A 102 35.67 24.81 15.55
C GLY A 102 35.50 23.57 14.66
N LYS A 103 35.92 22.40 15.16
CA LYS A 103 36.04 21.17 14.36
C LYS A 103 34.68 20.73 13.82
N ASP A 104 34.64 20.40 12.52
CA ASP A 104 33.44 20.03 11.77
C ASP A 104 32.37 21.14 11.58
N ARG A 105 32.63 22.41 11.96
CA ARG A 105 31.73 23.58 11.75
C ARG A 105 31.01 23.53 10.40
N TYR A 106 31.78 23.37 9.32
CA TYR A 106 31.29 23.43 7.93
C TYR A 106 30.42 22.26 7.47
N VAL A 107 30.23 21.26 8.33
CA VAL A 107 29.50 20.03 8.03
C VAL A 107 28.59 19.59 9.18
N GLN A 108 28.49 20.36 10.27
CA GLN A 108 27.97 19.86 11.55
C GLN A 108 26.54 19.32 11.47
N TYR A 109 25.62 20.07 10.85
CA TYR A 109 24.23 19.65 10.70
C TYR A 109 24.08 18.48 9.71
N PRO A 110 24.60 18.53 8.47
CA PRO A 110 24.59 17.38 7.56
C PRO A 110 25.21 16.13 8.19
N LYS A 111 26.30 16.28 8.95
CA LYS A 111 26.97 15.18 9.65
C LYS A 111 26.07 14.56 10.73
N VAL A 112 25.46 15.38 11.60
CA VAL A 112 24.52 14.90 12.64
C VAL A 112 23.29 14.24 12.03
N HIS A 113 22.65 14.84 11.02
CA HIS A 113 21.50 14.26 10.35
C HIS A 113 21.85 12.99 9.55
N SER A 114 23.02 12.96 8.89
CA SER A 114 23.54 11.73 8.27
C SER A 114 23.89 10.63 9.28
N ALA A 115 24.03 10.95 10.56
CA ALA A 115 24.19 9.98 11.65
C ALA A 115 22.84 9.51 12.24
N GLN A 116 21.71 10.03 11.72
CA GLN A 116 20.35 9.67 12.14
C GLN A 116 19.52 9.03 11.00
N VAL A 117 19.91 9.25 9.74
CA VAL A 117 19.16 8.81 8.54
C VAL A 117 19.81 7.61 7.84
N LEU A 118 19.09 6.50 7.73
CA LEU A 118 19.46 5.32 6.93
C LEU A 118 19.51 5.72 5.44
N ASN A 119 20.60 5.39 4.75
CA ASN A 119 20.73 5.68 3.31
C ASN A 119 20.16 4.51 2.47
N ARG A 120 20.23 4.62 1.14
CA ARG A 120 19.63 3.60 0.27
C ARG A 120 20.32 2.26 0.41
N GLU A 121 21.64 2.21 0.60
CA GLU A 121 22.38 0.95 0.83
C GLU A 121 22.03 0.30 2.18
N ASP A 122 21.90 1.08 3.25
CA ASP A 122 21.45 0.59 4.56
C ASP A 122 20.05 -0.04 4.46
N LEU A 123 19.13 0.63 3.75
CA LEU A 123 17.77 0.16 3.53
C LEU A 123 17.69 -1.05 2.59
N LYS A 124 18.50 -1.10 1.52
CA LYS A 124 18.62 -2.28 0.64
C LYS A 124 19.13 -3.51 1.38
N ARG A 125 20.07 -3.35 2.32
CA ARG A 125 20.53 -4.47 3.16
C ARG A 125 19.50 -4.88 4.19
N PHE A 126 18.80 -3.91 4.77
CA PHE A 126 17.66 -4.19 5.64
C PHE A 126 16.59 -5.01 4.91
N ALA A 127 16.33 -4.73 3.63
CA ALA A 127 15.34 -5.45 2.83
C ALA A 127 15.59 -6.97 2.72
N ALA A 128 16.80 -7.45 3.01
CA ALA A 128 17.05 -8.89 3.13
C ALA A 128 16.27 -9.53 4.31
N GLU A 129 16.00 -8.79 5.39
CA GLU A 129 15.16 -9.24 6.51
C GLU A 129 13.68 -9.32 6.11
N PHE A 130 13.19 -8.45 5.20
CA PHE A 130 11.84 -8.60 4.63
C PHE A 130 11.71 -9.99 3.98
N ILE A 131 12.67 -10.36 3.13
CA ILE A 131 12.71 -11.67 2.46
C ILE A 131 12.90 -12.83 3.45
N ALA A 132 13.81 -12.69 4.42
CA ALA A 132 14.04 -13.72 5.44
C ALA A 132 12.80 -14.00 6.31
N LYS A 133 11.89 -13.02 6.43
CA LYS A 133 10.61 -13.15 7.14
C LYS A 133 9.40 -13.42 6.22
N GLY A 134 9.65 -13.70 4.94
CA GLY A 134 8.60 -14.03 3.96
C GLY A 134 7.65 -12.86 3.66
N ILE A 135 8.11 -11.62 3.76
CA ILE A 135 7.38 -10.41 3.36
C ILE A 135 7.63 -10.16 1.87
N VAL A 136 6.56 -9.97 1.10
CA VAL A 136 6.65 -9.80 -0.35
C VAL A 136 6.45 -8.34 -0.79
N PRO A 137 7.02 -7.91 -1.94
CA PRO A 137 6.80 -6.56 -2.44
C PRO A 137 5.32 -6.29 -2.72
N ASN A 138 4.84 -5.11 -2.32
CA ASN A 138 3.44 -4.67 -2.41
C ASN A 138 2.45 -5.39 -1.49
N GLU A 139 2.91 -6.20 -0.54
CA GLU A 139 2.06 -6.66 0.56
C GLU A 139 1.55 -5.46 1.39
N ASP A 140 0.28 -5.48 1.80
CA ASP A 140 -0.34 -4.40 2.55
C ASP A 140 -0.25 -4.66 4.06
N LEU A 141 0.81 -4.12 4.68
CA LEU A 141 1.05 -4.20 6.12
C LEU A 141 1.05 -2.79 6.71
N SER A 142 0.48 -2.66 7.90
CA SER A 142 0.66 -1.49 8.75
C SER A 142 2.10 -1.37 9.27
N GLN A 143 2.38 -0.30 10.02
CA GLN A 143 3.68 -0.16 10.68
C GLN A 143 3.87 -1.20 11.79
N ASP A 144 2.88 -1.44 12.66
CA ASP A 144 3.07 -2.34 13.80
C ASP A 144 2.96 -3.81 13.39
N GLU A 145 2.14 -4.16 12.38
CA GLU A 145 2.16 -5.47 11.72
C GLU A 145 3.55 -5.78 11.16
N LEU A 146 4.17 -4.83 10.43
CA LEU A 146 5.53 -4.99 9.93
C LEU A 146 6.54 -5.25 11.07
N TRP A 147 6.45 -4.51 12.17
CA TRP A 147 7.37 -4.69 13.31
C TRP A 147 7.11 -5.96 14.13
N ASN A 148 5.87 -6.45 14.18
CA ASN A 148 5.53 -7.72 14.81
C ASN A 148 6.13 -8.91 14.03
N ILE A 149 6.26 -8.80 12.70
CA ILE A 149 6.90 -9.82 11.85
C ILE A 149 8.44 -9.75 11.93
N LEU A 150 9.00 -8.54 11.81
CA LEU A 150 10.46 -8.34 11.76
C LEU A 150 11.12 -8.51 13.13
N GLY A 151 10.50 -7.99 14.18
CA GLY A 151 11.12 -7.84 15.49
C GLY A 151 12.25 -6.80 15.50
N PHE A 152 13.22 -6.98 16.39
CA PHE A 152 14.46 -6.19 16.36
C PHE A 152 15.45 -6.80 15.35
N PRO A 153 16.02 -5.99 14.44
CA PRO A 153 16.89 -6.48 13.38
C PRO A 153 18.22 -7.00 13.94
N SER A 154 18.56 -8.25 13.64
CA SER A 154 19.76 -8.90 14.15
C SER A 154 20.83 -9.15 13.10
N ASN A 155 20.48 -9.31 11.81
CA ASN A 155 21.43 -9.68 10.76
C ASN A 155 21.54 -8.64 9.63
N ASN A 156 22.54 -8.84 8.77
CA ASN A 156 22.79 -8.12 7.51
C ASN A 156 22.93 -6.57 7.55
N LEU A 157 22.83 -5.93 8.71
CA LEU A 157 23.01 -4.48 8.85
C LEU A 157 24.44 -4.02 8.52
N THR A 158 24.58 -2.83 7.96
CA THR A 158 25.89 -2.14 7.93
C THR A 158 26.27 -1.68 9.34
N ASN A 159 27.56 -1.44 9.57
CA ASN A 159 28.04 -0.81 10.82
C ASN A 159 27.52 0.64 11.01
N ARG A 160 26.91 1.25 9.98
CA ARG A 160 26.21 2.54 10.09
C ARG A 160 24.77 2.32 10.55
N ALA A 161 24.02 1.48 9.82
CA ALA A 161 22.64 1.13 10.15
C ALA A 161 22.50 0.63 11.58
N ARG A 162 23.41 -0.25 12.05
CA ARG A 162 23.45 -0.72 13.43
C ARG A 162 23.52 0.43 14.44
N ARG A 163 24.47 1.35 14.30
CA ARG A 163 24.62 2.52 15.19
C ARG A 163 23.40 3.44 15.17
N ILE A 164 22.79 3.66 14.00
CA ILE A 164 21.56 4.46 13.87
C ILE A 164 20.42 3.79 14.66
N ILE A 165 20.19 2.50 14.43
CA ILE A 165 19.16 1.68 15.10
C ILE A 165 19.36 1.63 16.62
N GLU A 166 20.59 1.45 17.10
CA GLU A 166 20.96 1.47 18.52
C GLU A 166 20.74 2.85 19.15
N SER A 167 20.98 3.95 18.41
CA SER A 167 20.84 5.33 18.92
C SER A 167 19.41 5.87 18.92
N SER A 168 18.57 5.50 17.94
CA SER A 168 17.17 5.92 17.85
C SER A 168 16.35 4.89 17.10
N TRP A 169 15.91 3.86 17.84
CA TRP A 169 15.10 2.79 17.26
C TRP A 169 13.76 3.31 16.71
N GLY A 170 13.13 4.26 17.40
CA GLY A 170 11.86 4.87 16.97
C GLY A 170 11.95 5.61 15.63
N SER A 171 13.03 6.36 15.39
CA SER A 171 13.26 7.02 14.09
C SER A 171 13.61 6.01 13.00
N ALA A 172 14.51 5.04 13.29
CA ALA A 172 14.86 3.99 12.34
C ALA A 172 13.62 3.17 11.90
N LYS A 173 12.72 2.82 12.83
CA LYS A 173 11.44 2.16 12.52
C LYS A 173 10.62 2.94 11.48
N LYS A 174 10.42 4.24 11.67
CA LYS A 174 9.68 5.11 10.74
C LYS A 174 10.33 5.12 9.35
N GLN A 175 11.66 5.26 9.28
CA GLN A 175 12.42 5.30 8.03
C GLN A 175 12.34 3.98 7.25
N ILE A 176 12.50 2.85 7.94
CA ILE A 176 12.40 1.52 7.34
C ILE A 176 10.98 1.24 6.85
N PHE A 177 9.95 1.66 7.60
CA PHE A 177 8.56 1.55 7.17
C PHE A 177 8.27 2.38 5.91
N GLN A 178 8.73 3.63 5.84
CA GLN A 178 8.59 4.46 4.62
C GLN A 178 9.32 3.84 3.41
N TYR A 179 10.49 3.23 3.62
CA TYR A 179 11.15 2.45 2.57
C TYR A 179 10.30 1.24 2.16
N TYR A 180 9.80 0.45 3.10
CA TYR A 180 8.90 -0.67 2.83
C TYR A 180 7.66 -0.25 2.01
N LEU A 181 7.04 0.89 2.32
CA LEU A 181 5.89 1.41 1.57
C LEU A 181 6.19 1.63 0.08
N SER A 182 7.44 1.96 -0.28
CA SER A 182 7.90 2.20 -1.67
C SER A 182 8.77 1.07 -2.27
N TRP A 183 9.05 0.01 -1.51
CA TRP A 183 9.97 -1.06 -1.91
C TRP A 183 9.41 -1.95 -3.02
N ASP A 184 10.24 -2.19 -4.04
CA ASP A 184 9.95 -2.90 -5.29
C ASP A 184 10.47 -4.35 -5.31
N GLY A 185 11.08 -4.82 -4.23
CA GLY A 185 11.76 -6.12 -4.15
C GLY A 185 13.28 -6.06 -4.27
N GLU A 186 13.91 -4.90 -4.52
CA GLU A 186 15.37 -4.77 -4.55
C GLU A 186 15.97 -4.93 -3.13
N TYR A 187 16.93 -5.85 -2.96
CA TYR A 187 17.65 -6.08 -1.71
C TYR A 187 19.12 -6.46 -1.94
N SER A 188 19.97 -6.27 -0.93
CA SER A 188 21.40 -6.65 -0.96
C SER A 188 21.70 -7.66 0.15
N ASP A 189 22.25 -8.82 -0.20
CA ASP A 189 22.66 -9.82 0.79
C ASP A 189 24.02 -9.50 1.46
N ALA A 190 24.45 -10.35 2.40
CA ALA A 190 25.69 -10.16 3.15
C ALA A 190 26.97 -10.16 2.28
N ARG A 191 26.90 -10.68 1.04
CA ARG A 191 27.98 -10.65 0.06
C ARG A 191 27.96 -9.37 -0.79
N LYS A 192 27.04 -8.44 -0.50
CA LYS A 192 26.72 -7.21 -1.25
C LYS A 192 26.21 -7.47 -2.67
N THR A 193 25.74 -8.68 -2.97
CA THR A 193 25.12 -8.96 -4.25
C THR A 193 23.70 -8.40 -4.22
N THR A 194 23.44 -7.39 -5.06
CA THR A 194 22.08 -6.90 -5.27
C THR A 194 21.25 -7.96 -5.98
N LYS A 195 20.08 -8.24 -5.41
CA LYS A 195 19.08 -9.19 -5.89
C LYS A 195 17.74 -8.46 -5.96
N ARG A 196 16.82 -9.00 -6.74
CA ARG A 196 15.41 -8.60 -6.71
C ARG A 196 14.60 -9.83 -6.33
N ALA A 197 13.76 -9.69 -5.32
CA ALA A 197 12.76 -10.70 -5.01
C ALA A 197 11.75 -10.75 -6.16
N GLU A 198 11.42 -11.95 -6.62
CA GLU A 198 10.33 -12.11 -7.57
C GLU A 198 9.03 -11.62 -6.91
N LYS A 199 8.32 -10.71 -7.59
CA LYS A 199 7.01 -10.27 -7.16
C LYS A 199 6.12 -11.50 -7.19
N SER A 200 5.63 -11.97 -6.03
CA SER A 200 4.57 -12.98 -5.99
C SER A 200 3.33 -12.39 -6.67
N SER A 201 3.19 -12.67 -7.96
CA SER A 201 2.09 -12.21 -8.81
C SER A 201 0.83 -13.04 -8.64
N CYS A 202 0.88 -14.06 -7.77
CA CYS A 202 -0.18 -15.01 -7.53
C CYS A 202 -0.77 -14.87 -6.12
N ILE A 203 -2.09 -14.94 -6.04
CA ILE A 203 -2.91 -15.04 -4.83
C ILE A 203 -3.48 -16.47 -4.79
N LEU A 204 -3.64 -17.03 -3.59
CA LEU A 204 -4.28 -18.33 -3.42
C LEU A 204 -5.75 -18.16 -3.03
N ARG A 205 -6.62 -19.03 -3.56
CA ARG A 205 -8.02 -19.18 -3.18
C ARG A 205 -8.29 -20.60 -2.72
N LEU A 206 -9.09 -20.75 -1.69
CA LEU A 206 -9.57 -22.02 -1.19
C LEU A 206 -11.07 -22.12 -1.45
N ILE A 207 -11.46 -23.05 -2.31
CA ILE A 207 -12.84 -23.30 -2.75
C ILE A 207 -13.28 -24.67 -2.23
N GLN A 208 -14.55 -24.81 -1.87
CA GLN A 208 -15.18 -26.11 -1.69
C GLN A 208 -16.12 -26.36 -2.89
N GLU A 209 -15.83 -27.39 -3.68
CA GLU A 209 -16.68 -27.86 -4.77
C GLU A 209 -17.26 -29.23 -4.34
N GLU A 210 -18.57 -29.28 -4.08
CA GLU A 210 -19.25 -30.45 -3.49
C GLU A 210 -18.58 -30.89 -2.16
N ASP A 211 -18.03 -32.10 -2.09
CA ASP A 211 -17.30 -32.65 -0.94
C ASP A 211 -15.76 -32.51 -1.07
N GLU A 212 -15.26 -31.87 -2.13
CA GLU A 212 -13.83 -31.68 -2.39
C GLU A 212 -13.36 -30.24 -2.08
N TRP A 213 -12.18 -30.13 -1.46
CA TRP A 213 -11.51 -28.85 -1.26
C TRP A 213 -10.42 -28.64 -2.29
N ILE A 214 -10.39 -27.45 -2.86
CA ILE A 214 -9.55 -27.11 -4.00
C ILE A 214 -8.79 -25.82 -3.71
N LEU A 215 -7.48 -25.85 -3.96
CA LEU A 215 -6.60 -24.69 -3.85
C LEU A 215 -6.29 -24.14 -5.24
N ASP A 216 -6.89 -23.01 -5.56
CA ASP A 216 -6.67 -22.28 -6.80
C ASP A 216 -5.50 -21.29 -6.66
N ILE A 217 -4.63 -21.28 -7.66
CA ILE A 217 -3.57 -20.28 -7.84
C ILE A 217 -4.03 -19.31 -8.92
N CYS A 218 -4.33 -18.07 -8.55
CA CYS A 218 -4.74 -17.01 -9.47
C CYS A 218 -3.63 -15.97 -9.61
N ASN A 219 -3.41 -15.43 -10.81
CA ASN A 219 -2.58 -14.24 -11.01
C ASN A 219 -3.46 -13.00 -11.26
N GLU A 220 -2.84 -11.86 -11.57
CA GLU A 220 -3.52 -10.59 -11.89
C GLU A 220 -4.55 -10.68 -13.05
N ILE A 221 -4.61 -11.75 -13.84
CA ILE A 221 -5.46 -11.86 -15.04
C ILE A 221 -6.40 -13.07 -14.97
N GLN A 222 -5.92 -14.22 -14.47
CA GLN A 222 -6.63 -15.50 -14.58
C GLN A 222 -6.20 -16.51 -13.52
N ARG A 223 -6.96 -17.60 -13.40
CA ARG A 223 -6.50 -18.82 -12.72
C ARG A 223 -5.33 -19.44 -13.50
N VAL A 224 -4.19 -19.59 -12.83
CA VAL A 224 -2.97 -20.21 -13.37
C VAL A 224 -2.99 -21.72 -13.17
N LYS A 225 -3.48 -22.18 -12.02
CA LYS A 225 -3.50 -23.60 -11.67
C LYS A 225 -4.59 -23.91 -10.65
N GLN A 226 -5.11 -25.13 -10.69
CA GLN A 226 -6.05 -25.70 -9.73
C GLN A 226 -5.37 -26.91 -9.06
N ILE A 227 -5.42 -27.00 -7.73
CA ILE A 227 -4.80 -28.09 -6.95
C ILE A 227 -5.86 -28.71 -6.03
N PRO A 228 -6.43 -29.88 -6.39
CA PRO A 228 -7.27 -30.65 -5.49
C PRO A 228 -6.50 -31.09 -4.23
N LEU A 229 -7.12 -30.91 -3.06
CA LEU A 229 -6.55 -31.32 -1.79
C LEU A 229 -6.89 -32.78 -1.54
N PHE A 230 -5.94 -33.67 -1.83
CA PHE A 230 -6.03 -35.11 -1.56
C PHE A 230 -4.93 -35.56 -0.60
N PRO A 231 -5.07 -36.72 0.08
CA PRO A 231 -4.03 -37.25 0.97
C PRO A 231 -2.65 -37.46 0.33
N THR A 232 -2.60 -37.59 -0.99
CA THR A 232 -1.37 -37.73 -1.80
C THR A 232 -0.82 -36.40 -2.32
N THR A 233 -1.55 -35.28 -2.21
CA THR A 233 -1.15 -33.98 -2.76
C THR A 233 0.03 -33.40 -1.98
N ASN A 234 1.19 -33.26 -2.65
CA ASN A 234 2.36 -32.58 -2.08
C ASN A 234 2.25 -31.06 -2.30
N ILE A 235 1.37 -30.42 -1.52
CA ILE A 235 1.02 -28.99 -1.60
C ILE A 235 2.28 -28.10 -1.63
N PHE A 236 3.32 -28.44 -0.86
CA PHE A 236 4.57 -27.65 -0.83
C PHE A 236 5.27 -27.61 -2.19
N ASN A 237 5.41 -28.76 -2.86
CA ASN A 237 6.01 -28.82 -4.19
C ASN A 237 5.12 -28.17 -5.27
N GLU A 238 3.80 -28.34 -5.16
CA GLU A 238 2.84 -27.74 -6.10
C GLU A 238 2.82 -26.20 -6.04
N LEU A 239 2.97 -25.63 -4.83
CA LEU A 239 2.98 -24.19 -4.59
C LEU A 239 4.34 -23.51 -4.82
N LYS A 240 5.46 -24.23 -4.65
CA LYS A 240 6.82 -23.68 -4.70
C LYS A 240 7.13 -22.78 -5.91
N PRO A 241 6.62 -23.02 -7.14
CA PRO A 241 6.88 -22.14 -8.29
C PRO A 241 6.07 -20.83 -8.30
N TYR A 242 5.03 -20.73 -7.47
CA TYR A 242 4.00 -19.68 -7.57
C TYR A 242 3.81 -18.87 -6.29
N TYR A 243 4.13 -19.44 -5.13
CA TYR A 243 3.77 -18.89 -3.83
C TYR A 243 4.92 -18.99 -2.83
N THR A 244 5.24 -17.86 -2.21
CA THR A 244 6.15 -17.79 -1.06
C THR A 244 5.32 -17.85 0.21
N PHE A 245 5.59 -18.86 1.04
CA PHE A 245 4.91 -19.02 2.33
C PHE A 245 5.15 -17.81 3.26
N LYS A 246 4.09 -17.04 3.52
CA LYS A 246 4.08 -15.92 4.48
C LYS A 246 4.32 -16.35 5.93
N ARG A 247 4.08 -17.63 6.24
CA ARG A 247 4.29 -18.28 7.55
C ARG A 247 4.89 -19.68 7.37
N PRO A 248 5.69 -20.18 8.32
CA PRO A 248 6.10 -21.58 8.32
C PRO A 248 4.89 -22.51 8.25
N ASN A 249 4.80 -23.31 7.17
CA ASN A 249 3.87 -24.42 7.02
C ASN A 249 2.36 -24.08 7.19
N THR A 250 1.96 -22.81 7.06
CA THR A 250 0.59 -22.36 7.28
C THR A 250 0.19 -21.31 6.26
N ILE A 251 -1.02 -21.44 5.71
CA ILE A 251 -1.66 -20.46 4.83
C ILE A 251 -3.00 -20.11 5.47
N LEU A 252 -3.32 -18.81 5.59
CA LEU A 252 -4.58 -18.35 6.17
C LEU A 252 -5.49 -17.85 5.05
N PHE A 253 -6.77 -18.15 5.15
CA PHE A 253 -7.79 -17.70 4.22
C PHE A 253 -8.96 -17.07 4.98
N GLU A 254 -9.42 -15.94 4.49
CA GLU A 254 -10.57 -15.19 4.99
C GLU A 254 -11.70 -15.34 3.97
N LYS A 255 -12.93 -15.60 4.42
CA LYS A 255 -14.08 -15.80 3.54
C LYS A 255 -14.39 -14.48 2.82
N ASP A 256 -14.54 -14.55 1.51
CA ASP A 256 -14.95 -13.38 0.73
C ASP A 256 -16.43 -13.06 1.02
N PRO A 257 -16.80 -11.82 1.40
CA PRO A 257 -18.19 -11.48 1.69
C PRO A 257 -19.10 -11.48 0.45
N LEU A 258 -18.54 -11.60 -0.76
CA LEU A 258 -19.28 -11.59 -2.03
C LEU A 258 -19.20 -12.91 -2.81
N TYR A 259 -18.39 -13.87 -2.38
CA TYR A 259 -18.16 -15.15 -3.06
C TYR A 259 -18.10 -16.29 -2.04
N GLU A 260 -18.55 -17.50 -2.40
CA GLU A 260 -18.63 -18.64 -1.47
C GLU A 260 -17.28 -19.37 -1.23
N ASP A 261 -16.17 -18.65 -1.38
CA ASP A 261 -14.81 -19.16 -1.22
C ASP A 261 -13.94 -18.22 -0.36
N TYR A 262 -12.71 -18.65 -0.10
CA TYR A 262 -11.81 -17.96 0.84
C TYR A 262 -10.55 -17.48 0.12
N THR A 263 -10.14 -16.24 0.37
CA THR A 263 -8.95 -15.62 -0.24
C THR A 263 -7.79 -15.59 0.76
N GLU A 264 -6.57 -15.86 0.28
CA GLU A 264 -5.36 -15.86 1.11
C GLU A 264 -5.07 -14.47 1.70
N THR A 265 -4.82 -14.41 3.00
CA THR A 265 -4.46 -13.18 3.71
C THR A 265 -3.28 -13.40 4.67
N ARG A 266 -2.53 -12.33 4.96
CA ARG A 266 -1.61 -12.38 6.10
C ARG A 266 -2.36 -12.35 7.42
N TYR A 267 -3.30 -11.44 7.67
CA TYR A 267 -3.98 -11.40 8.97
C TYR A 267 -5.49 -11.46 8.81
N LEU A 268 -6.15 -12.08 9.78
CA LEU A 268 -7.59 -12.26 9.83
C LEU A 268 -8.24 -11.14 10.66
N ASN A 269 -9.45 -10.75 10.28
CA ASN A 269 -10.30 -9.89 11.11
C ASN A 269 -11.11 -10.75 12.09
N GLU A 270 -11.32 -10.28 13.33
CA GLU A 270 -11.96 -11.09 14.39
C GLU A 270 -13.39 -11.57 14.10
N ASN A 271 -14.09 -10.88 13.17
CA ASN A 271 -15.48 -11.14 12.83
C ASN A 271 -15.66 -12.03 11.59
N ASP A 272 -14.60 -12.26 10.81
CA ASP A 272 -14.71 -12.83 9.47
C ASP A 272 -14.47 -14.34 9.50
N GLU A 273 -15.27 -15.09 8.72
CA GLU A 273 -15.14 -16.55 8.69
C GLU A 273 -13.79 -16.94 8.11
N SER A 274 -13.04 -17.75 8.87
CA SER A 274 -11.60 -17.93 8.65
C SER A 274 -11.19 -19.40 8.69
N ILE A 275 -10.35 -19.81 7.74
CA ILE A 275 -9.78 -21.16 7.63
C ILE A 275 -8.26 -21.08 7.50
N ALA A 276 -7.54 -21.99 8.13
CA ALA A 276 -6.12 -22.23 7.86
C ALA A 276 -5.89 -23.56 7.16
N LEU A 277 -5.03 -23.55 6.15
CA LEU A 277 -4.39 -24.73 5.60
C LEU A 277 -3.02 -24.92 6.26
N PHE A 278 -2.94 -25.91 7.12
CA PHE A 278 -1.69 -26.39 7.71
C PHE A 278 -1.08 -27.41 6.75
N VAL A 279 0.14 -27.14 6.27
CA VAL A 279 0.85 -27.94 5.26
C VAL A 279 1.98 -28.72 5.91
N ASN A 280 2.02 -30.04 5.71
CA ASN A 280 3.09 -30.91 6.20
C ASN A 280 3.40 -30.73 7.72
N THR A 281 2.36 -30.65 8.55
CA THR A 281 2.51 -30.48 10.01
C THR A 281 1.40 -31.18 10.80
N SER A 282 1.79 -31.80 11.91
CA SER A 282 0.90 -32.44 12.89
C SER A 282 0.70 -31.62 14.17
N LYS A 283 1.18 -30.36 14.19
CA LYS A 283 1.15 -29.46 15.34
C LYS A 283 0.81 -28.03 14.90
N GLY A 284 0.28 -27.24 15.85
CA GLY A 284 -0.10 -25.83 15.64
C GLY A 284 -1.61 -25.58 15.59
N PHE A 285 -2.43 -26.63 15.72
CA PHE A 285 -3.89 -26.56 15.75
C PHE A 285 -4.48 -27.52 16.79
N HIS A 286 -5.74 -27.29 17.16
CA HIS A 286 -6.53 -28.19 18.01
C HIS A 286 -7.37 -29.13 17.12
N GLU A 287 -7.38 -30.43 17.42
CA GLU A 287 -8.15 -31.43 16.65
C GLU A 287 -9.65 -31.12 16.56
N GLN A 288 -10.23 -30.45 17.57
CA GLN A 288 -11.63 -30.04 17.60
C GLN A 288 -12.00 -29.00 16.53
N ASP A 289 -11.01 -28.30 15.98
CA ASP A 289 -11.20 -27.26 14.97
C ASP A 289 -10.89 -27.76 13.55
N VAL A 290 -10.47 -29.02 13.39
CA VAL A 290 -10.13 -29.62 12.09
C VAL A 290 -11.40 -29.86 11.27
N ILE A 291 -11.46 -29.26 10.09
CA ILE A 291 -12.53 -29.45 9.10
C ILE A 291 -12.28 -30.77 8.35
N GLN A 292 -11.07 -30.94 7.81
CA GLN A 292 -10.71 -32.11 7.00
C GLN A 292 -9.19 -32.33 6.99
N ARG A 293 -8.78 -33.59 6.81
CA ARG A 293 -7.36 -34.01 6.75
C ARG A 293 -7.02 -34.55 5.36
N PHE A 294 -5.85 -34.14 4.87
CA PHE A 294 -5.30 -34.53 3.57
C PHE A 294 -3.86 -35.02 3.79
N GLY A 295 -3.75 -36.25 4.32
CA GLY A 295 -2.45 -36.83 4.68
C GLY A 295 -1.79 -36.06 5.83
N MET A 296 -0.63 -35.45 5.56
CA MET A 296 0.08 -34.58 6.51
C MET A 296 -0.40 -33.11 6.50
N ASN A 297 -1.46 -32.80 5.75
CA ASN A 297 -2.07 -31.48 5.68
C ASN A 297 -3.44 -31.49 6.38
N ALA A 298 -3.88 -30.34 6.90
CA ALA A 298 -5.20 -30.18 7.52
C ALA A 298 -5.80 -28.80 7.21
N LEU A 299 -7.11 -28.79 6.92
CA LEU A 299 -7.91 -27.56 6.97
C LEU A 299 -8.50 -27.42 8.37
N VAL A 300 -8.37 -26.23 8.95
CA VAL A 300 -8.74 -25.93 10.35
C VAL A 300 -9.54 -24.65 10.39
N LYS A 301 -10.72 -24.67 11.03
CA LYS A 301 -11.54 -23.49 11.27
C LYS A 301 -10.91 -22.63 12.36
N LEU A 302 -10.68 -21.36 12.08
CA LEU A 302 -10.05 -20.45 13.04
C LEU A 302 -11.07 -19.64 13.84
N ASN A 303 -10.64 -19.23 15.04
CA ASN A 303 -11.36 -18.29 15.89
C ASN A 303 -10.34 -17.50 16.73
N PRO A 304 -10.60 -16.23 17.07
CA PRO A 304 -9.63 -15.37 17.75
C PRO A 304 -9.29 -15.81 19.18
N LYS A 305 -10.16 -16.58 19.85
CA LYS A 305 -9.91 -17.06 21.23
C LYS A 305 -8.86 -18.17 21.30
N ARG A 306 -8.86 -19.10 20.34
CA ARG A 306 -7.89 -20.21 20.27
C ARG A 306 -6.64 -19.87 19.47
N TYR A 307 -6.75 -18.95 18.50
CA TYR A 307 -5.68 -18.64 17.55
C TYR A 307 -5.33 -17.14 17.46
N PRO A 308 -5.19 -16.40 18.58
CA PRO A 308 -5.01 -14.94 18.56
C PRO A 308 -3.82 -14.48 17.70
N GLN A 309 -2.78 -15.31 17.55
CA GLN A 309 -1.60 -15.02 16.73
C GLN A 309 -1.86 -14.89 15.21
N PHE A 310 -3.06 -15.23 14.74
CA PHE A 310 -3.46 -15.13 13.32
C PHE A 310 -4.33 -13.91 13.02
N TYR A 311 -4.85 -13.24 14.04
CA TYR A 311 -5.73 -12.08 13.89
C TYR A 311 -4.93 -10.78 13.98
N THR A 312 -5.34 -9.76 13.22
CA THR A 312 -4.76 -8.42 13.40
C THR A 312 -5.36 -7.76 14.64
N THR A 313 -4.52 -7.09 15.43
CA THR A 313 -4.97 -6.21 16.52
C THR A 313 -5.25 -4.79 16.04
N GLU A 314 -4.97 -4.48 14.77
CA GLU A 314 -5.15 -3.14 14.21
C GLU A 314 -6.49 -2.98 13.51
N LYS A 315 -7.26 -1.97 13.95
CA LYS A 315 -8.39 -1.46 13.18
C LYS A 315 -7.89 -0.41 12.20
N ARG A 316 -7.84 -0.75 10.91
CA ARG A 316 -7.54 0.22 9.84
C ARG A 316 -8.56 1.38 9.89
N PRO A 317 -8.12 2.65 9.85
CA PRO A 317 -9.00 3.81 9.99
C PRO A 317 -9.79 4.12 8.70
N TYR A 318 -9.81 3.17 7.75
CA TYR A 318 -10.47 3.29 6.46
C TYR A 318 -10.90 1.92 5.94
N ARG A 319 -11.92 1.92 5.06
CA ARG A 319 -12.39 0.75 4.32
C ARG A 319 -12.86 1.17 2.92
N LEU A 320 -12.88 0.23 1.98
CA LEU A 320 -13.53 0.41 0.67
C LEU A 320 -14.85 -0.36 0.65
N TYR A 321 -15.94 0.34 0.31
CA TYR A 321 -17.28 -0.25 0.25
C TYR A 321 -17.96 -0.03 -1.11
N GLY A 322 -18.59 -1.08 -1.62
CA GLY A 322 -19.37 -1.03 -2.85
C GLY A 322 -18.54 -0.72 -4.10
N GLY A 323 -19.13 0.05 -5.01
CA GLY A 323 -18.66 0.17 -6.39
C GLY A 323 -19.08 -1.05 -7.23
N LEU A 324 -19.01 -0.92 -8.55
CA LEU A 324 -19.31 -2.03 -9.47
C LEU A 324 -17.99 -2.64 -9.93
N ARG A 325 -17.50 -3.60 -9.15
CA ARG A 325 -16.28 -4.33 -9.45
C ARG A 325 -16.56 -5.35 -10.56
N ILE A 326 -15.83 -5.26 -11.68
CA ILE A 326 -16.03 -6.10 -12.87
C ILE A 326 -14.96 -7.20 -13.06
N SER A 327 -13.93 -7.22 -12.22
CA SER A 327 -12.93 -8.29 -12.15
C SER A 327 -12.72 -8.65 -10.69
N ARG A 328 -12.64 -9.94 -10.38
CA ARG A 328 -12.41 -10.40 -9.02
C ARG A 328 -10.95 -10.31 -8.59
N ASP A 329 -10.03 -10.47 -9.52
CA ASP A 329 -8.59 -10.47 -9.27
C ASP A 329 -8.01 -9.06 -9.34
N MET A 330 -8.41 -8.26 -10.33
CA MET A 330 -8.01 -6.86 -10.42
C MET A 330 -8.99 -5.95 -9.66
N PRO A 331 -8.54 -4.80 -9.13
CA PRO A 331 -9.43 -3.75 -8.64
C PRO A 331 -10.01 -2.97 -9.83
N ASN A 332 -10.58 -3.69 -10.81
CA ASN A 332 -11.25 -3.11 -11.97
C ASN A 332 -12.69 -2.76 -11.59
N TYR A 333 -13.04 -1.49 -11.65
CA TYR A 333 -14.40 -1.00 -11.43
C TYR A 333 -14.92 -0.31 -12.69
N LEU A 334 -16.23 -0.29 -12.85
CA LEU A 334 -16.86 0.46 -13.93
C LEU A 334 -16.77 1.97 -13.68
N LEU A 335 -16.64 2.74 -14.76
CA LEU A 335 -16.84 4.19 -14.75
C LEU A 335 -18.15 4.56 -14.04
N ASP A 336 -18.08 5.64 -13.27
CA ASP A 336 -19.12 6.13 -12.36
C ASP A 336 -19.54 5.18 -11.21
N ALA A 337 -18.91 4.01 -11.05
CA ALA A 337 -19.00 3.18 -9.85
C ALA A 337 -17.65 2.74 -9.26
N PRO A 338 -16.74 3.69 -8.97
CA PRO A 338 -15.64 3.41 -8.06
C PRO A 338 -16.19 2.97 -6.69
N PRO A 339 -15.40 2.27 -5.86
CA PRO A 339 -15.77 2.03 -4.48
C PRO A 339 -15.85 3.36 -3.71
N ILE A 340 -16.46 3.34 -2.54
CA ILE A 340 -16.49 4.47 -1.61
C ILE A 340 -15.44 4.25 -0.53
N LEU A 341 -14.68 5.30 -0.22
CA LEU A 341 -13.74 5.31 0.89
C LEU A 341 -14.47 5.71 2.17
N ASP A 342 -14.78 4.74 3.01
CA ASP A 342 -15.29 4.97 4.36
C ASP A 342 -14.11 5.21 5.31
N LEU A 343 -14.22 6.22 6.18
CA LEU A 343 -13.17 6.66 7.10
C LEU A 343 -13.68 6.68 8.54
N ASP A 344 -12.99 5.98 9.45
CA ASP A 344 -13.32 6.00 10.88
C ASP A 344 -13.17 7.41 11.49
N LYS A 345 -12.33 8.26 10.91
CA LYS A 345 -12.00 9.61 11.38
C LYS A 345 -11.55 10.51 10.23
N ASP A 346 -11.62 11.82 10.44
CA ASP A 346 -11.07 12.81 9.52
C ASP A 346 -9.58 12.58 9.30
N LEU A 347 -9.16 12.45 8.03
CA LEU A 347 -7.76 12.28 7.64
C LEU A 347 -7.51 12.77 6.21
N ARG A 348 -6.27 13.20 5.94
CA ARG A 348 -5.85 13.51 4.55
C ARG A 348 -5.53 12.21 3.82
N PHE A 349 -6.01 12.09 2.59
CA PHE A 349 -5.61 11.05 1.65
C PHE A 349 -5.22 11.69 0.32
N TYR A 350 -4.63 10.92 -0.59
CA TYR A 350 -4.20 11.40 -1.89
C TYR A 350 -4.75 10.48 -2.98
N ILE A 351 -5.12 11.05 -4.14
CA ILE A 351 -5.41 10.30 -5.37
C ILE A 351 -4.45 10.82 -6.44
N ASP A 352 -3.64 9.94 -7.01
CA ASP A 352 -2.62 10.27 -8.02
C ASP A 352 -1.74 11.45 -7.58
N ASP A 353 -1.26 11.32 -6.33
CA ASP A 353 -0.46 12.29 -5.58
C ASP A 353 -1.12 13.68 -5.33
N LYS A 354 -2.38 13.88 -5.74
CA LYS A 354 -3.18 15.07 -5.39
C LYS A 354 -3.84 14.92 -4.01
N PRO A 355 -3.71 15.89 -3.09
CA PRO A 355 -4.28 15.79 -1.74
C PRO A 355 -5.80 16.01 -1.71
N TYR A 356 -6.47 15.26 -0.84
CA TYR A 356 -7.88 15.39 -0.49
C TYR A 356 -8.03 15.36 1.03
N GLN A 357 -8.91 16.21 1.56
CA GLN A 357 -9.33 16.13 2.96
C GLN A 357 -10.51 15.17 3.06
N GLY A 358 -10.30 14.01 3.68
CA GLY A 358 -11.36 13.09 4.03
C GLY A 358 -12.01 13.47 5.34
N LEU A 359 -13.33 13.33 5.39
CA LEU A 359 -14.14 13.45 6.60
C LEU A 359 -14.54 12.05 7.09
N SER A 360 -14.83 11.89 8.37
CA SER A 360 -15.37 10.64 8.92
C SER A 360 -16.64 10.22 8.17
N GLY A 361 -16.76 8.92 7.88
CA GLY A 361 -17.79 8.32 7.05
C GLY A 361 -17.42 8.26 5.55
N TYR A 362 -18.44 8.33 4.70
CA TYR A 362 -18.37 7.99 3.28
C TYR A 362 -17.80 9.10 2.39
N ASN A 363 -16.61 8.89 1.84
CA ASN A 363 -15.93 9.80 0.90
C ASN A 363 -16.01 9.28 -0.53
N ARG A 364 -16.45 10.15 -1.46
CA ARG A 364 -16.44 9.84 -2.90
C ARG A 364 -15.01 9.87 -3.43
N LEU A 365 -14.67 8.92 -4.30
CA LEU A 365 -13.42 8.91 -5.05
C LEU A 365 -13.69 9.45 -6.46
N PRO A 366 -13.22 10.67 -6.83
CA PRO A 366 -13.39 11.26 -8.16
C PRO A 366 -12.42 10.62 -9.17
N LEU A 367 -12.66 9.36 -9.51
CA LEU A 367 -11.83 8.58 -10.43
C LEU A 367 -12.39 8.67 -11.87
N GLY A 368 -11.53 9.04 -12.82
CA GLY A 368 -11.84 8.99 -14.25
C GLY A 368 -11.60 7.60 -14.83
N ILE A 369 -11.51 7.44 -16.15
CA ILE A 369 -11.01 6.19 -16.76
C ILE A 369 -9.49 6.13 -16.58
N GLY A 370 -8.96 4.97 -16.17
CA GLY A 370 -7.53 4.73 -16.04
C GLY A 370 -7.13 4.07 -14.72
N VAL A 371 -5.82 3.90 -14.54
CA VAL A 371 -5.24 3.36 -13.31
C VAL A 371 -4.97 4.51 -12.35
N HIS A 372 -5.57 4.41 -11.17
CA HIS A 372 -5.52 5.38 -10.10
C HIS A 372 -4.84 4.79 -8.85
N LYS A 373 -4.16 5.65 -8.10
CA LYS A 373 -3.45 5.29 -6.88
C LYS A 373 -3.93 6.13 -5.71
N ILE A 374 -4.57 5.48 -4.75
CA ILE A 374 -5.04 6.10 -3.50
C ILE A 374 -4.01 5.87 -2.42
N LYS A 375 -3.50 6.93 -1.80
CA LYS A 375 -2.49 6.86 -0.74
C LYS A 375 -3.06 7.45 0.54
N ILE A 376 -3.09 6.63 1.60
CA ILE A 376 -3.43 7.07 2.95
C ILE A 376 -2.11 7.09 3.75
N PRO A 377 -1.75 8.21 4.41
CA PRO A 377 -0.51 8.30 5.18
C PRO A 377 -0.40 7.18 6.22
N GLY A 378 0.74 6.50 6.26
CA GLY A 378 0.99 5.38 7.17
C GLY A 378 0.54 4.01 6.65
N TYR A 379 -0.02 3.91 5.43
CA TYR A 379 -0.47 2.65 4.83
C TYR A 379 0.06 2.48 3.41
N LYS A 380 -0.02 1.26 2.87
CA LYS A 380 0.23 1.03 1.45
C LYS A 380 -0.82 1.75 0.60
N SER A 381 -0.42 2.10 -0.61
CA SER A 381 -1.33 2.71 -1.58
C SER A 381 -2.22 1.67 -2.23
N ILE A 382 -3.52 1.94 -2.27
CA ILE A 382 -4.51 1.12 -2.96
C ILE A 382 -4.47 1.47 -4.45
N GLY A 383 -4.30 0.46 -5.31
CA GLY A 383 -4.50 0.60 -6.75
C GLY A 383 -5.98 0.40 -7.09
N ILE A 384 -6.53 1.23 -7.96
CA ILE A 384 -7.88 1.09 -8.54
C ILE A 384 -7.78 1.33 -10.03
N HIS A 385 -8.39 0.48 -10.85
CA HIS A 385 -8.48 0.67 -12.29
C HIS A 385 -9.94 0.90 -12.66
N ILE A 386 -10.23 2.04 -13.27
CA ILE A 386 -11.57 2.35 -13.78
C ILE A 386 -11.60 2.12 -15.28
N VAL A 387 -12.55 1.33 -15.74
CA VAL A 387 -12.76 1.07 -17.17
C VAL A 387 -14.08 1.67 -17.65
N ALA A 388 -14.11 2.06 -18.92
CA ALA A 388 -15.36 2.36 -19.59
C ALA A 388 -16.20 1.08 -19.78
N PRO A 389 -17.54 1.16 -19.73
CA PRO A 389 -18.41 0.08 -20.20
C PRO A 389 -18.21 -0.17 -21.70
N ASP A 390 -17.73 -1.35 -22.08
CA ASP A 390 -17.63 -1.79 -23.48
C ASP A 390 -18.97 -2.40 -23.95
N ILE A 391 -20.01 -1.56 -24.02
CA ILE A 391 -21.35 -1.94 -24.48
C ILE A 391 -21.35 -1.97 -26.02
N LYS A 392 -21.11 -3.16 -26.58
CA LYS A 392 -21.16 -3.39 -28.03
C LYS A 392 -22.56 -3.74 -28.54
N ASP A 393 -23.38 -4.38 -27.70
CA ASP A 393 -24.72 -4.85 -28.05
C ASP A 393 -25.76 -4.38 -27.01
N PHE A 394 -26.89 -3.85 -27.49
CA PHE A 394 -28.07 -3.59 -26.65
C PHE A 394 -29.07 -4.74 -26.81
N ALA A 395 -29.25 -5.55 -25.76
CA ALA A 395 -30.21 -6.65 -25.75
C ALA A 395 -31.58 -6.20 -25.17
N PRO A 396 -32.72 -6.57 -25.77
CA PRO A 396 -34.04 -6.31 -25.20
C PRO A 396 -34.20 -6.94 -23.80
N TRP A 397 -34.70 -6.15 -22.83
CA TRP A 397 -34.82 -6.54 -21.42
C TRP A 397 -35.55 -7.87 -21.17
N ASN A 398 -36.55 -8.19 -21.99
CA ASN A 398 -37.37 -9.40 -21.85
C ASN A 398 -36.61 -10.71 -22.02
N ASN A 399 -35.40 -10.68 -22.57
CA ASN A 399 -34.59 -11.87 -22.90
C ASN A 399 -33.40 -12.08 -21.95
N ASN A 400 -33.28 -11.31 -20.86
CA ASN A 400 -32.17 -11.41 -19.90
C ASN A 400 -32.64 -11.91 -18.52
N PRO A 401 -31.77 -12.59 -17.75
CA PRO A 401 -32.03 -12.92 -16.35
C PRO A 401 -32.39 -11.67 -15.54
N ARG A 402 -33.41 -11.79 -14.69
CA ARG A 402 -33.86 -10.72 -13.79
C ARG A 402 -33.31 -10.97 -12.40
N TRP A 403 -32.75 -9.94 -11.79
CA TRP A 403 -32.35 -10.00 -10.39
C TRP A 403 -33.54 -9.80 -9.47
N LEU A 404 -33.53 -10.49 -8.35
CA LEU A 404 -34.45 -10.27 -7.23
C LEU A 404 -33.63 -9.85 -6.02
N VAL A 405 -33.98 -8.71 -5.41
CA VAL A 405 -33.40 -8.29 -4.13
C VAL A 405 -34.19 -8.95 -3.01
N ASP A 406 -33.64 -10.01 -2.41
CA ASP A 406 -34.20 -10.56 -1.18
C ASP A 406 -33.96 -9.59 -0.02
N ASN A 407 -35.00 -8.85 0.35
CA ASN A 407 -34.97 -7.89 1.46
C ASN A 407 -35.00 -8.56 2.86
N LYS A 408 -35.09 -9.89 2.95
CA LYS A 408 -35.15 -10.63 4.23
C LYS A 408 -33.84 -11.30 4.61
N LYS A 409 -33.02 -11.69 3.63
CA LYS A 409 -31.62 -12.05 3.85
C LYS A 409 -30.76 -10.78 3.76
N ALA A 410 -29.45 -10.89 4.00
CA ALA A 410 -28.53 -9.83 3.61
C ALA A 410 -28.76 -9.49 2.12
N ARG A 411 -28.57 -8.22 1.71
CA ARG A 411 -28.91 -7.71 0.36
C ARG A 411 -27.98 -8.26 -0.73
N VAL A 412 -28.03 -9.57 -0.89
CA VAL A 412 -27.33 -10.34 -1.89
C VAL A 412 -28.16 -10.31 -3.16
N TRP A 413 -27.45 -10.15 -4.26
CA TRP A 413 -27.99 -10.11 -5.59
C TRP A 413 -27.92 -11.52 -6.18
N ASP A 414 -29.06 -12.11 -6.54
CA ASP A 414 -29.14 -13.49 -7.06
C ASP A 414 -29.49 -13.52 -8.57
N VAL A 415 -28.91 -14.48 -9.31
CA VAL A 415 -29.05 -14.63 -10.77
C VAL A 415 -29.39 -16.07 -11.13
N ASP A 416 -30.41 -16.27 -11.95
CA ASP A 416 -30.63 -17.56 -12.59
C ASP A 416 -29.63 -17.76 -13.75
N PHE A 417 -28.54 -18.50 -13.46
CA PHE A 417 -27.40 -18.70 -14.35
C PHE A 417 -27.69 -19.57 -15.59
N GLN A 418 -28.89 -20.16 -15.73
CA GLN A 418 -29.14 -21.12 -16.81
C GLN A 418 -29.22 -20.51 -18.22
N GLN A 419 -29.37 -19.18 -18.37
CA GLN A 419 -29.51 -18.53 -19.67
C GLN A 419 -28.68 -17.24 -19.82
N GLY A 420 -27.36 -17.40 -19.96
CA GLY A 420 -26.50 -16.42 -20.63
C GLY A 420 -25.55 -15.60 -19.75
N GLN A 421 -24.43 -15.20 -20.35
CA GLN A 421 -23.30 -14.49 -19.70
C GLN A 421 -23.55 -12.96 -19.58
N ILE A 422 -24.75 -12.56 -19.15
CA ILE A 422 -25.17 -11.14 -19.10
C ILE A 422 -25.56 -10.78 -17.67
N VAL A 423 -24.86 -9.78 -17.12
CA VAL A 423 -25.11 -9.19 -15.80
C VAL A 423 -25.96 -7.94 -16.04
N GLY A 424 -27.29 -8.10 -16.03
CA GLY A 424 -28.18 -6.94 -16.01
C GLY A 424 -27.89 -6.06 -14.79
N LEU A 425 -28.14 -4.77 -14.86
CA LEU A 425 -28.35 -3.95 -13.67
C LEU A 425 -29.62 -3.13 -13.91
N ASP A 426 -30.40 -2.89 -12.87
CA ASP A 426 -31.60 -2.10 -13.01
C ASP A 426 -31.21 -0.62 -13.23
N TYR A 427 -31.47 -0.11 -14.43
CA TYR A 427 -31.04 1.20 -14.89
C TYR A 427 -32.12 2.12 -15.39
N HIS A 428 -33.37 1.80 -15.06
CA HIS A 428 -33.89 2.52 -13.94
C HIS A 428 -33.51 4.06 -13.90
N ALA A 429 -33.67 4.87 -14.98
CA ALA A 429 -33.79 6.37 -15.04
C ALA A 429 -32.97 7.20 -16.10
N TYR A 430 -33.33 7.22 -17.40
CA TYR A 430 -32.92 8.34 -18.29
C TYR A 430 -34.01 8.93 -19.22
N SER A 431 -34.54 10.06 -18.74
CA SER A 431 -35.44 11.04 -19.39
C SER A 431 -36.94 10.71 -19.50
N SER A 432 -37.71 11.44 -18.68
CA SER A 432 -38.99 12.02 -19.09
C SER A 432 -39.24 13.29 -18.25
N ASN A 433 -38.97 14.46 -18.84
CA ASN A 433 -39.44 15.80 -18.45
C ASN A 433 -39.38 16.21 -16.96
N GLY A 434 -38.35 16.99 -16.60
CA GLY A 434 -38.35 17.82 -15.39
C GLY A 434 -36.98 18.01 -14.78
N THR A 435 -36.41 19.22 -14.94
CA THR A 435 -35.19 19.71 -14.25
C THR A 435 -34.02 18.73 -14.13
N ALA A 436 -33.09 18.80 -15.08
CA ALA A 436 -31.75 18.33 -14.85
C ALA A 436 -31.07 19.19 -13.77
N SER A 437 -31.01 18.70 -12.52
CA SER A 437 -30.04 19.16 -11.53
C SER A 437 -29.61 18.05 -10.56
N SER A 438 -28.33 17.82 -10.24
CA SER A 438 -27.11 17.84 -11.08
C SER A 438 -25.93 17.44 -10.17
N THR A 439 -25.52 16.16 -10.16
CA THR A 439 -24.15 15.68 -9.78
C THR A 439 -24.10 14.15 -9.65
N GLY A 440 -23.75 13.45 -10.74
CA GLY A 440 -23.46 12.01 -10.78
C GLY A 440 -24.41 11.19 -11.67
N SER A 441 -23.89 10.07 -12.21
CA SER A 441 -24.65 9.11 -13.04
C SER A 441 -25.80 8.42 -12.28
N VAL A 442 -26.70 7.70 -12.97
CA VAL A 442 -27.70 6.85 -12.30
C VAL A 442 -27.04 5.81 -11.41
N LEU A 443 -26.02 5.12 -11.91
CA LEU A 443 -25.29 4.11 -11.15
C LEU A 443 -24.77 4.67 -9.82
N TYR A 444 -24.15 5.85 -9.87
CA TYR A 444 -23.72 6.56 -8.67
C TYR A 444 -24.89 6.85 -7.69
N ARG A 445 -26.05 7.29 -8.20
CA ARG A 445 -27.24 7.57 -7.37
C ARG A 445 -27.82 6.29 -6.76
N TRP A 446 -27.79 5.18 -7.48
CA TRP A 446 -28.30 3.87 -7.06
C TRP A 446 -27.43 3.27 -5.95
N CYS A 447 -26.09 3.28 -6.09
CA CYS A 447 -25.17 2.89 -5.03
C CYS A 447 -25.42 3.70 -3.73
N LYS A 448 -25.65 5.02 -3.86
CA LYS A 448 -25.97 5.90 -2.73
C LYS A 448 -27.32 5.56 -2.08
N ALA A 449 -28.35 5.22 -2.85
CA ALA A 449 -29.67 4.85 -2.32
C ALA A 449 -29.61 3.55 -1.50
N GLN A 450 -28.94 2.52 -2.05
CA GLN A 450 -28.71 1.23 -1.42
C GLN A 450 -27.99 1.37 -0.07
N GLN A 451 -26.92 2.18 -0.02
CA GLN A 451 -26.16 2.50 1.19
C GLN A 451 -26.94 3.33 2.21
N SER A 452 -27.75 4.29 1.74
CA SER A 452 -28.54 5.17 2.62
C SER A 452 -29.79 4.51 3.19
N ASN A 453 -30.09 3.27 2.80
CA ASN A 453 -31.34 2.58 3.06
C ASN A 453 -32.58 3.41 2.68
N LYS A 454 -32.51 4.10 1.54
CA LYS A 454 -33.60 4.93 1.00
C LYS A 454 -34.19 4.27 -0.24
N ALA A 455 -35.50 4.38 -0.40
CA ALA A 455 -36.15 3.99 -1.63
C ALA A 455 -35.55 4.73 -2.82
N ILE A 456 -35.26 3.99 -3.89
CA ILE A 456 -34.97 4.54 -5.22
C ILE A 456 -36.23 5.26 -5.72
N GLN A 457 -36.09 6.32 -6.53
CA GLN A 457 -37.25 7.10 -6.94
C GLN A 457 -38.16 6.30 -7.90
N PRO A 458 -39.49 6.50 -7.87
CA PRO A 458 -40.38 5.84 -8.82
C PRO A 458 -40.29 6.48 -10.22
N GLY A 459 -40.43 5.67 -11.28
CA GLY A 459 -40.81 6.17 -12.63
C GLY A 459 -39.69 6.22 -13.68
N GLU A 460 -38.91 5.18 -13.79
CA GLU A 460 -37.59 5.25 -14.41
C GLU A 460 -37.47 4.18 -15.57
N PRO A 461 -36.46 4.14 -16.50
CA PRO A 461 -36.27 3.02 -17.51
C PRO A 461 -34.82 2.44 -17.75
N ASN A 462 -34.67 1.14 -18.13
CA ASN A 462 -33.55 0.13 -17.98
C ASN A 462 -32.31 0.00 -18.95
N VAL A 463 -31.20 -0.68 -18.54
CA VAL A 463 -29.93 -0.99 -19.32
C VAL A 463 -29.24 -2.30 -18.86
N ALA A 464 -28.71 -3.15 -19.75
CA ALA A 464 -27.92 -4.35 -19.37
C ALA A 464 -26.41 -4.20 -19.62
N ILE A 465 -25.57 -4.81 -18.77
CA ILE A 465 -24.10 -4.85 -18.94
C ILE A 465 -23.67 -6.26 -19.34
N ARG A 466 -23.13 -6.41 -20.55
CA ARG A 466 -22.47 -7.65 -20.96
C ARG A 466 -21.09 -7.70 -20.30
N MET A 467 -20.89 -8.57 -19.30
CA MET A 467 -19.55 -8.84 -18.83
C MET A 467 -18.79 -9.56 -19.94
N LEU A 468 -17.77 -8.90 -20.49
CA LEU A 468 -16.85 -9.57 -21.39
C LEU A 468 -16.07 -10.59 -20.58
N ASN A 469 -16.31 -11.86 -20.86
CA ASN A 469 -15.33 -12.90 -20.57
C ASN A 469 -14.01 -12.48 -21.24
N ILE A 470 -13.03 -12.08 -20.42
CA ILE A 470 -11.64 -12.37 -20.78
C ILE A 470 -11.60 -13.90 -20.87
N GLN A 471 -11.19 -14.42 -22.03
CA GLN A 471 -11.43 -15.82 -22.40
C GLN A 471 -10.83 -16.80 -21.38
N LYS A 472 -11.56 -17.90 -21.16
CA LYS A 472 -11.16 -19.03 -20.30
C LYS A 472 -9.80 -19.63 -20.70
#